data_AF-A0A7G8X9L6-F1
#
_entry.id   AF-A0A7G8X9L6-F1
#
_cell.length_a   1.000
_cell.length_b   1.000
_cell.length_c   1.000
_cell.angle_alpha   90.00
_cell.angle_beta   90.00
_cell.angle_gamma   90.00
#
_symmetry.space_group_name_H-M   'P 1'
#
loop_
_entity.id
_entity.type
_entity.pdbx_description
1 polymer ?
#
loop_
_entity_poly.entity_id
_entity_poly.type
_entity_poly.pdbx_seq_one_letter_code
_entity_poly.pdbx_strand_id
1 'polypeptide(L)'
;MKKIGTIALAALLAGSVVGGYSAQAQEDTTQAISEKEQVTTNFMKATGVIQEIEKEEEGIRVTIENEDKMITILRINDNSLLFNSGTTKSLKPADFKKGATVSAYYDKNKPMILIYPATVTPEIVILNDEEVFGEVKVSQFDKEFLSLDGELKLNIGKDTPLFNQQGKAIELKELNGKELMVFYSITTRSLPPQTPPTKIIALDNATVEAPEVEPEEKPEVSTGLQDIIANDHYMKNGVKMIPLRIVAEHLGYHVLSQPKVNGALVTLDNSSFTIKRGDNMYGYNKSIRKFEVAPELKGMKTYVSEDFLELLIQN
;
A
#
# COMPACT_ATOMS: atom_id res chain seq x y z
N MET A 1 64.90 -57.39 50.88
CA MET A 1 65.99 -57.97 50.05
C MET A 1 65.38 -58.65 48.82
N LYS A 2 66.08 -58.61 47.67
CA LYS A 2 65.66 -58.86 46.25
C LYS A 2 65.10 -57.59 45.58
N LYS A 3 65.86 -56.73 44.89
CA LYS A 3 66.83 -56.78 43.75
C LYS A 3 66.20 -56.93 42.34
N ILE A 4 66.29 -55.80 41.59
CA ILE A 4 66.71 -55.62 40.16
C ILE A 4 65.68 -56.05 39.08
N GLY A 5 65.41 -55.29 38.01
CA GLY A 5 65.99 -54.02 37.56
C GLY A 5 65.41 -53.46 36.24
N THR A 6 65.87 -52.23 35.96
CA THR A 6 66.20 -51.54 34.68
C THR A 6 65.19 -51.47 33.53
N ILE A 7 64.67 -50.26 33.22
CA ILE A 7 65.12 -49.23 32.23
C ILE A 7 64.40 -49.39 30.87
N ALA A 8 63.64 -48.36 30.49
CA ALA A 8 63.78 -47.67 29.20
C ALA A 8 63.10 -46.29 29.26
N LEU A 9 63.90 -45.28 28.91
CA LEU A 9 63.61 -43.85 28.90
C LEU A 9 63.55 -43.40 27.43
N ALA A 10 62.50 -42.67 27.03
CA ALA A 10 62.50 -41.69 25.93
C ALA A 10 61.19 -40.88 26.03
N ALA A 11 61.20 -39.69 26.64
CA ALA A 11 61.28 -38.36 25.98
C ALA A 11 59.97 -37.98 25.25
N LEU A 12 59.12 -37.12 25.85
CA LEU A 12 59.02 -35.64 25.63
C LEU A 12 58.48 -35.31 24.22
N LEU A 13 57.43 -34.52 23.95
CA LEU A 13 56.79 -33.42 24.65
C LEU A 13 55.43 -33.06 24.03
N ALA A 14 54.57 -32.52 24.89
CA ALA A 14 53.65 -31.39 24.71
C ALA A 14 52.53 -31.43 23.65
N GLY A 15 51.32 -31.39 24.22
CA GLY A 15 50.09 -30.94 23.58
C GLY A 15 48.95 -30.91 24.60
N SER A 16 49.10 -30.13 25.68
CA SER A 16 48.00 -29.70 26.56
C SER A 16 46.95 -28.99 25.69
N VAL A 17 45.65 -29.24 25.79
CA VAL A 17 44.80 -28.87 26.94
C VAL A 17 43.51 -29.68 26.95
N VAL A 18 43.08 -29.99 28.17
CA VAL A 18 41.81 -30.62 28.56
C VAL A 18 40.64 -29.75 28.07
N GLY A 19 39.83 -30.29 27.16
CA GLY A 19 38.55 -29.69 26.77
C GLY A 19 37.54 -29.82 27.92
N GLY A 20 37.28 -28.69 28.58
CA GLY A 20 36.12 -28.51 29.45
C GLY A 20 34.84 -28.34 28.64
N TYR A 21 33.74 -28.76 29.23
CA TYR A 21 32.37 -28.65 28.74
C TYR A 21 32.06 -27.30 28.06
N SER A 22 31.64 -27.35 26.81
CA SER A 22 30.92 -26.26 26.15
C SER A 22 29.49 -26.70 25.90
N ALA A 23 28.55 -26.03 26.56
CA ALA A 23 27.13 -26.08 26.28
C ALA A 23 26.90 -25.76 24.79
N GLN A 24 26.29 -26.68 24.05
CA GLN A 24 25.77 -26.37 22.72
C GLN A 24 24.44 -25.64 22.91
N ALA A 25 24.46 -24.32 22.73
CA ALA A 25 23.28 -23.58 22.33
C ALA A 25 22.92 -24.06 20.93
N GLN A 26 21.80 -24.77 20.81
CA GLN A 26 21.20 -25.05 19.52
C GLN A 26 20.72 -23.70 18.98
N GLU A 27 21.37 -23.21 17.92
CA GLU A 27 20.89 -22.07 17.14
C GLU A 27 19.54 -22.46 16.55
N ASP A 28 18.48 -22.08 17.24
CA ASP A 28 17.15 -22.01 16.67
C ASP A 28 17.20 -20.87 15.66
N THR A 29 17.51 -21.22 14.42
CA THR A 29 17.50 -20.28 13.30
C THR A 29 16.03 -20.04 12.97
N THR A 30 15.37 -19.19 13.76
CA THR A 30 14.13 -18.55 13.36
C THR A 30 14.48 -17.69 12.15
N GLN A 31 14.36 -18.27 10.95
CA GLN A 31 14.27 -17.52 9.73
C GLN A 31 13.02 -16.65 9.86
N ALA A 32 13.22 -15.40 10.26
CA ALA A 32 12.22 -14.37 10.09
C ALA A 32 11.97 -14.27 8.59
N ILE A 33 10.91 -14.94 8.13
CA ILE A 33 10.32 -14.68 6.83
C ILE A 33 9.85 -13.24 6.94
N SER A 34 10.59 -12.33 6.29
CA SER A 34 10.11 -10.99 6.02
C SER A 34 8.95 -11.17 5.04
N GLU A 35 7.74 -11.35 5.59
CA GLU A 35 6.52 -11.15 4.84
C GLU A 35 6.58 -9.71 4.35
N LYS A 36 6.84 -9.52 3.06
CA LYS A 36 6.48 -8.27 2.41
C LYS A 36 4.99 -8.10 2.71
N GLU A 37 4.62 -7.11 3.52
CA GLU A 37 3.23 -6.69 3.68
C GLU A 37 2.72 -6.34 2.29
N GLN A 38 2.07 -7.30 1.65
CA GLN A 38 1.39 -7.09 0.40
C GLN A 38 0.22 -6.17 0.74
N VAL A 39 0.11 -5.03 0.06
CA VAL A 39 -1.04 -4.14 0.23
C VAL A 39 -2.27 -4.88 -0.26
N THR A 40 -3.10 -5.35 0.66
CA THR A 40 -4.32 -6.11 0.36
C THR A 40 -5.55 -5.22 0.19
N THR A 41 -5.49 -4.03 0.81
CA THR A 41 -6.51 -2.98 0.74
C THR A 41 -5.90 -1.61 1.08
N ASN A 42 -6.51 -0.54 0.57
CA ASN A 42 -6.23 0.83 0.99
C ASN A 42 -7.03 1.27 2.23
N PHE A 43 -7.93 0.43 2.73
CA PHE A 43 -8.84 0.79 3.82
C PHE A 43 -8.46 0.11 5.14
N MET A 44 -8.59 0.86 6.22
CA MET A 44 -8.74 0.34 7.57
C MET A 44 -10.21 0.30 7.95
N LYS A 45 -10.56 -0.54 8.94
CA LYS A 45 -11.92 -0.73 9.41
C LYS A 45 -12.03 -0.45 10.90
N ALA A 46 -12.98 0.38 11.31
CA ALA A 46 -13.43 0.52 12.68
C ALA A 46 -14.86 0.00 12.81
N THR A 47 -15.12 -0.85 13.79
CA THR A 47 -16.46 -1.41 14.06
C THR A 47 -16.86 -1.15 15.50
N GLY A 48 -18.13 -0.82 15.71
CA GLY A 48 -18.64 -0.59 17.05
C GLY A 48 -20.12 -0.24 17.08
N VAL A 49 -20.65 -0.15 18.29
CA VAL A 49 -22.03 0.26 18.57
C VAL A 49 -22.08 1.77 18.75
N ILE A 50 -23.04 2.43 18.09
CA ILE A 50 -23.25 3.88 18.21
C ILE A 50 -23.69 4.24 19.64
N GLN A 51 -22.88 5.02 20.33
CA GLN A 51 -23.16 5.55 21.67
C GLN A 51 -23.83 6.93 21.63
N GLU A 52 -23.43 7.75 20.66
CA GLU A 52 -23.85 9.14 20.53
C GLU A 52 -23.79 9.60 19.07
N ILE A 53 -24.71 10.48 18.70
CA ILE A 53 -24.76 11.14 17.39
C ILE A 53 -24.98 12.64 17.64
N GLU A 54 -24.06 13.45 17.17
CA GLU A 54 -24.14 14.91 17.21
C GLU A 54 -24.19 15.45 15.78
N LYS A 55 -24.94 16.54 15.55
CA LYS A 55 -24.91 17.24 14.27
C LYS A 55 -23.70 18.16 14.22
N GLU A 56 -22.98 18.14 13.11
CA GLU A 56 -21.92 19.10 12.80
C GLU A 56 -22.37 19.96 11.59
N GLU A 57 -21.62 21.02 11.28
CA GLU A 57 -21.91 21.87 10.10
C GLU A 57 -21.84 21.06 8.79
N GLU A 58 -20.88 20.15 8.69
CA GLU A 58 -20.63 19.29 7.51
C GLU A 58 -20.94 17.82 7.82
N GLY A 59 -22.13 17.53 8.34
CA GLY A 59 -22.64 16.16 8.52
C GLY A 59 -22.93 15.79 9.98
N ILE A 60 -22.46 14.61 10.41
CA ILE A 60 -22.67 14.11 11.77
C ILE A 60 -21.38 13.57 12.39
N ARG A 61 -21.24 13.78 13.70
CA ARG A 61 -20.22 13.15 14.53
C ARG A 61 -20.85 11.97 15.26
N VAL A 62 -20.31 10.78 15.04
CA VAL A 62 -20.80 9.52 15.60
C VAL A 62 -19.74 8.93 16.51
N THR A 63 -20.07 8.75 17.79
CA THR A 63 -19.20 8.06 18.75
C THR A 63 -19.56 6.58 18.75
N ILE A 64 -18.60 5.72 18.42
CA ILE A 64 -18.76 4.26 18.45
C ILE A 64 -17.89 3.64 19.55
N GLU A 65 -18.39 2.58 20.17
CA GLU A 65 -17.65 1.76 21.13
C GLU A 65 -17.54 0.33 20.59
N ASN A 66 -16.31 -0.21 20.53
CA ASN A 66 -16.08 -1.59 20.12
C ASN A 66 -16.20 -2.57 21.30
N GLU A 67 -16.03 -3.87 21.05
CA GLU A 67 -16.14 -4.91 22.09
C GLU A 67 -15.11 -4.76 23.23
N ASP A 68 -13.95 -4.17 22.94
CA ASP A 68 -12.89 -3.86 23.92
C ASP A 68 -13.14 -2.57 24.71
N LYS A 69 -14.32 -1.95 24.55
CA LYS A 69 -14.70 -0.66 25.15
C LYS A 69 -13.83 0.52 24.70
N MET A 70 -13.15 0.39 23.56
CA MET A 70 -12.43 1.48 22.94
C MET A 70 -13.38 2.37 22.16
N ILE A 71 -13.25 3.68 22.38
CA ILE A 71 -14.06 4.68 21.72
C ILE A 71 -13.35 5.17 20.46
N THR A 72 -14.09 5.22 19.35
CA THR A 72 -13.68 5.89 18.10
C THR A 72 -14.74 6.92 17.73
N ILE A 73 -14.30 8.11 17.31
CA ILE A 73 -15.16 9.15 16.77
C ILE A 73 -15.10 9.08 15.25
N LEU A 74 -16.26 8.93 14.62
CA LEU A 74 -16.44 9.00 13.18
C LEU A 74 -17.02 10.38 12.81
N ARG A 75 -16.34 11.10 11.94
CA ARG A 75 -16.89 12.31 11.30
C ARG A 75 -17.42 11.94 9.93
N ILE A 76 -18.73 11.77 9.84
CA ILE A 76 -19.44 11.38 8.62
C ILE A 76 -19.92 12.65 7.92
N ASN A 77 -19.50 12.86 6.69
CA ASN A 77 -19.84 14.04 5.90
C ASN A 77 -20.47 13.63 4.55
N ASP A 78 -20.72 14.61 3.68
CA ASP A 78 -21.38 14.39 2.38
C ASP A 78 -20.56 13.53 1.41
N ASN A 79 -19.25 13.37 1.65
CA ASN A 79 -18.37 12.51 0.85
C ASN A 79 -18.37 11.05 1.34
N SER A 80 -18.96 10.76 2.50
CA SER A 80 -19.07 9.40 3.03
C SER A 80 -20.19 8.63 2.31
N LEU A 81 -19.85 7.45 1.78
CA LEU A 81 -20.81 6.50 1.24
C LEU A 81 -21.50 5.76 2.38
N LEU A 82 -22.83 5.87 2.46
CA LEU A 82 -23.61 5.29 3.56
C LEU A 82 -24.48 4.16 3.01
N PHE A 83 -24.34 2.95 3.56
CA PHE A 83 -25.10 1.78 3.09
C PHE A 83 -25.58 0.91 4.25
N ASN A 84 -26.69 0.21 4.03
CA ASN A 84 -27.16 -0.85 4.90
C ASN A 84 -26.63 -2.22 4.41
N SER A 85 -26.10 -3.04 5.32
CA SER A 85 -25.41 -4.29 4.95
C SER A 85 -26.35 -5.37 4.37
N GLY A 86 -27.58 -5.48 4.89
CA GLY A 86 -28.57 -6.47 4.47
C GLY A 86 -29.29 -6.10 3.19
N THR A 87 -29.90 -4.91 3.18
CA THR A 87 -30.72 -4.41 2.06
C THR A 87 -29.88 -3.86 0.91
N THR A 88 -28.58 -3.59 1.14
CA THR A 88 -27.64 -2.96 0.18
C THR A 88 -28.02 -1.55 -0.25
N LYS A 89 -29.02 -0.93 0.39
CA LYS A 89 -29.54 0.39 0.03
C LYS A 89 -28.64 1.49 0.58
N SER A 90 -28.51 2.56 -0.18
CA SER A 90 -27.88 3.79 0.30
C SER A 90 -28.72 4.41 1.43
N LEU A 91 -28.03 5.00 2.39
CA LEU A 91 -28.60 5.62 3.58
C LEU A 91 -28.31 7.12 3.60
N LYS A 92 -28.94 7.80 4.54
CA LYS A 92 -28.67 9.19 4.93
C LYS A 92 -28.20 9.22 6.37
N PRO A 93 -27.53 10.31 6.81
CA PRO A 93 -27.12 10.47 8.21
C PRO A 93 -28.27 10.29 9.23
N ALA A 94 -29.51 10.64 8.84
CA ALA A 94 -30.70 10.48 9.68
C ALA A 94 -31.14 9.02 9.92
N ASP A 95 -30.63 8.06 9.14
CA ASP A 95 -30.96 6.64 9.29
C ASP A 95 -30.16 5.98 10.43
N PHE A 96 -29.07 6.61 10.87
CA PHE A 96 -28.24 6.15 11.97
C PHE A 96 -28.86 6.48 13.32
N LYS A 97 -28.82 5.51 14.25
CA LYS A 97 -29.43 5.63 15.58
C LYS A 97 -28.51 5.05 16.65
N LYS A 98 -28.59 5.63 17.85
CA LYS A 98 -27.94 5.08 19.04
C LYS A 98 -28.33 3.61 19.24
N GLY A 99 -27.35 2.78 19.57
CA GLY A 99 -27.50 1.33 19.74
C GLY A 99 -27.28 0.51 18.47
N ALA A 100 -27.26 1.13 17.28
CA ALA A 100 -26.99 0.39 16.05
C ALA A 100 -25.50 0.05 15.92
N THR A 101 -25.20 -1.11 15.32
CA THR A 101 -23.83 -1.51 15.00
C THR A 101 -23.43 -0.97 13.63
N VAL A 102 -22.23 -0.39 13.53
CA VAL A 102 -21.69 0.11 12.27
C VAL A 102 -20.28 -0.40 12.02
N SER A 103 -19.92 -0.48 10.73
CA SER A 103 -18.55 -0.65 10.26
C SER A 103 -18.16 0.54 9.39
N ALA A 104 -17.14 1.26 9.79
CA ALA A 104 -16.60 2.41 9.07
C ALA A 104 -15.27 2.05 8.43
N TYR A 105 -15.18 2.22 7.11
CA TYR A 105 -13.94 2.06 6.35
C TYR A 105 -13.34 3.43 6.06
N TYR A 106 -12.06 3.58 6.39
CA TYR A 106 -11.31 4.81 6.18
C TYR A 106 -9.98 4.54 5.49
N ASP A 107 -9.51 5.42 4.60
CA ASP A 107 -8.20 5.30 3.94
C ASP A 107 -7.07 5.25 4.98
N LYS A 108 -6.26 4.19 4.91
CA LYS A 108 -5.13 3.94 5.82
C LYS A 108 -4.03 5.00 5.73
N ASN A 109 -3.97 5.74 4.62
CA ASN A 109 -2.98 6.78 4.36
C ASN A 109 -3.46 8.17 4.78
N LYS A 110 -4.73 8.33 5.14
CA LYS A 110 -5.24 9.62 5.64
C LYS A 110 -4.65 9.90 7.03
N PRO A 111 -4.23 11.15 7.29
CA PRO A 111 -3.75 11.53 8.61
C PRO A 111 -4.88 11.37 9.64
N MET A 112 -4.67 10.48 10.61
CA MET A 112 -5.55 10.32 11.75
C MET A 112 -5.03 11.14 12.95
N ILE A 113 -5.95 11.80 13.66
CA ILE A 113 -5.60 12.44 14.93
C ILE A 113 -5.59 11.33 16.01
N LEU A 114 -4.38 10.90 16.38
CA LEU A 114 -4.15 9.81 17.35
C LEU A 114 -4.34 10.22 18.82
N ILE A 115 -4.93 11.38 19.11
CA ILE A 115 -5.29 11.73 20.49
C ILE A 115 -6.52 10.92 20.88
N TYR A 116 -6.50 10.27 22.05
CA TYR A 116 -7.65 9.48 22.48
C TYR A 116 -8.85 10.39 22.81
N PRO A 117 -10.06 10.07 22.34
CA PRO A 117 -10.39 8.95 21.45
C PRO A 117 -10.02 9.22 19.98
N ALA A 118 -9.57 8.18 19.28
CA ALA A 118 -9.19 8.27 17.88
C ALA A 118 -10.35 8.86 17.05
N THR A 119 -10.04 9.83 16.19
CA THR A 119 -11.02 10.49 15.33
C THR A 119 -10.67 10.26 13.87
N VAL A 120 -11.61 9.71 13.10
CA VAL A 120 -11.44 9.39 11.67
C VAL A 120 -12.61 9.92 10.84
N THR A 121 -12.33 10.23 9.57
CA THR A 121 -13.34 10.59 8.57
C THR A 121 -13.44 9.44 7.57
N PRO A 122 -14.41 8.53 7.71
CA PRO A 122 -14.54 7.37 6.83
C PRO A 122 -15.11 7.72 5.47
N GLU A 123 -14.59 7.09 4.40
CA GLU A 123 -15.20 7.16 3.07
C GLU A 123 -16.42 6.25 2.96
N ILE A 124 -16.52 5.19 3.78
CA ILE A 124 -17.66 4.27 3.74
C ILE A 124 -18.13 3.99 5.16
N VAL A 125 -19.43 4.08 5.40
CA VAL A 125 -20.07 3.65 6.65
C VAL A 125 -21.19 2.67 6.33
N ILE A 126 -21.06 1.48 6.90
CA ILE A 126 -22.02 0.40 6.78
C ILE A 126 -22.82 0.32 8.08
N LEU A 127 -24.13 0.50 7.99
CA LEU A 127 -25.07 0.15 9.05
C LEU A 127 -25.33 -1.36 8.98
N ASN A 128 -24.96 -2.09 10.03
CA ASN A 128 -25.20 -3.51 10.12
C ASN A 128 -26.70 -3.75 10.35
N ASP A 129 -27.34 -4.45 9.42
CA ASP A 129 -28.77 -4.74 9.50
C ASP A 129 -29.04 -5.89 10.49
N GLU A 130 -30.02 -5.69 11.38
CA GLU A 130 -30.39 -6.66 12.41
C GLU A 130 -31.44 -7.67 11.92
N GLU A 131 -32.26 -7.31 10.92
CA GLU A 131 -33.37 -8.12 10.42
C GLU A 131 -32.97 -8.95 9.19
N VAL A 132 -32.22 -8.33 8.28
CA VAL A 132 -31.76 -8.93 7.02
C VAL A 132 -30.25 -9.11 7.12
N PHE A 133 -29.80 -10.33 7.41
CA PHE A 133 -28.38 -10.61 7.51
C PHE A 133 -27.63 -10.26 6.22
N GLY A 134 -26.59 -9.46 6.36
CA GLY A 134 -25.66 -9.12 5.29
C GLY A 134 -24.36 -8.59 5.85
N GLU A 135 -23.28 -8.90 5.15
CA GLU A 135 -21.92 -8.46 5.43
C GLU A 135 -21.39 -7.64 4.25
N VAL A 136 -20.41 -6.80 4.56
CA VAL A 136 -19.71 -5.99 3.56
C VAL A 136 -18.21 -6.17 3.77
N LYS A 137 -17.50 -6.56 2.71
CA LYS A 137 -16.03 -6.55 2.67
C LYS A 137 -15.56 -5.47 1.71
N VAL A 138 -14.64 -4.63 2.15
CA VAL A 138 -13.90 -3.70 1.30
C VAL A 138 -12.49 -4.25 1.15
N SER A 139 -12.10 -4.61 -0.07
CA SER A 139 -10.79 -5.20 -0.36
C SER A 139 -10.45 -5.10 -1.84
N GLN A 140 -9.18 -5.31 -2.19
CA GLN A 140 -8.78 -5.60 -3.56
C GLN A 140 -8.90 -7.10 -3.82
N PHE A 141 -9.21 -7.44 -5.07
CA PHE A 141 -9.37 -8.82 -5.50
C PHE A 141 -8.47 -9.10 -6.71
N ASP A 142 -7.93 -10.31 -6.76
CA ASP A 142 -7.16 -10.77 -7.91
C ASP A 142 -8.07 -11.09 -9.12
N LYS A 143 -7.46 -11.56 -10.21
CA LYS A 143 -8.18 -11.90 -11.45
C LYS A 143 -9.14 -13.09 -11.30
N GLU A 144 -8.99 -13.90 -10.26
CA GLU A 144 -9.89 -14.99 -9.91
C GLU A 144 -10.91 -14.60 -8.83
N PHE A 145 -10.97 -13.31 -8.50
CA PHE A 145 -11.80 -12.74 -7.44
C PHE A 145 -11.54 -13.34 -6.06
N LEU A 146 -10.29 -13.73 -5.78
CA LEU A 146 -9.83 -13.95 -4.40
C LEU A 146 -9.36 -12.62 -3.83
N SER A 147 -9.82 -12.26 -2.62
CA SER A 147 -9.34 -11.06 -1.94
C SER A 147 -7.85 -11.17 -1.71
N LEU A 148 -7.12 -10.06 -1.80
CA LEU A 148 -5.66 -10.08 -1.71
C LEU A 148 -5.14 -10.49 -0.31
N ASP A 149 -5.98 -10.41 0.71
CA ASP A 149 -5.74 -10.96 2.06
C ASP A 149 -6.03 -12.46 2.18
N GLY A 150 -6.54 -13.10 1.12
CA GLY A 150 -6.86 -14.52 1.09
C GLY A 150 -8.09 -14.91 1.92
N GLU A 151 -8.89 -13.96 2.39
CA GLU A 151 -10.00 -14.23 3.31
C GLU A 151 -11.33 -14.58 2.62
N LEU A 152 -11.54 -14.15 1.37
CA LEU A 152 -12.83 -14.31 0.69
C LEU A 152 -12.65 -14.48 -0.82
N LYS A 153 -13.27 -15.51 -1.39
CA LYS A 153 -13.35 -15.70 -2.85
C LYS A 153 -14.76 -15.44 -3.36
N LEU A 154 -14.90 -14.62 -4.39
CA LEU A 154 -16.19 -14.26 -4.97
C LEU A 154 -16.53 -15.18 -6.14
N ASN A 155 -17.76 -15.69 -6.14
CA ASN A 155 -18.37 -16.39 -7.27
C ASN A 155 -19.41 -15.45 -7.90
N ILE A 156 -18.95 -14.55 -8.77
CA ILE A 156 -19.78 -13.51 -9.35
C ILE A 156 -20.74 -14.10 -10.39
N GLY A 157 -22.05 -13.98 -10.14
CA GLY A 157 -23.09 -14.43 -11.04
C GLY A 157 -23.30 -13.47 -12.20
N LYS A 158 -23.92 -13.94 -13.29
CA LYS A 158 -24.27 -13.10 -14.46
C LYS A 158 -25.19 -11.94 -14.10
N ASP A 159 -26.04 -12.13 -13.10
CA ASP A 159 -27.04 -11.17 -12.65
C ASP A 159 -26.60 -10.39 -11.40
N THR A 160 -25.34 -10.54 -10.95
CA THR A 160 -24.82 -9.77 -9.82
C THR A 160 -24.79 -8.30 -10.21
N PRO A 161 -25.50 -7.40 -9.48
CA PRO A 161 -25.48 -5.97 -9.76
C PRO A 161 -24.10 -5.37 -9.51
N LEU A 162 -23.52 -4.75 -10.54
CA LEU A 162 -22.21 -4.12 -10.50
C LEU A 162 -22.36 -2.61 -10.74
N PHE A 163 -21.82 -1.81 -9.84
CA PHE A 163 -21.86 -0.35 -9.94
C PHE A 163 -20.48 0.25 -9.69
N ASN A 164 -20.23 1.45 -10.20
CA ASN A 164 -19.14 2.29 -9.70
C ASN A 164 -19.60 3.13 -8.49
N GLN A 165 -18.68 3.86 -7.88
CA GLN A 165 -18.93 4.74 -6.74
C GLN A 165 -20.01 5.80 -7.00
N GLN A 166 -20.20 6.23 -8.26
CA GLN A 166 -21.25 7.19 -8.66
C GLN A 166 -22.62 6.52 -8.90
N GLY A 167 -22.74 5.20 -8.69
CA GLY A 167 -23.98 4.46 -8.90
C GLY A 167 -24.29 4.11 -10.37
N LYS A 168 -23.36 4.31 -11.29
CA LYS A 168 -23.48 3.89 -12.69
C LYS A 168 -23.21 2.39 -12.80
N ALA A 169 -24.05 1.68 -13.56
CA ALA A 169 -23.82 0.27 -13.86
C ALA A 169 -22.52 0.07 -14.68
N ILE A 170 -21.76 -0.96 -14.33
CA ILE A 170 -20.48 -1.29 -14.97
C ILE A 170 -20.42 -2.77 -15.37
N GLU A 171 -19.47 -3.11 -16.24
CA GLU A 171 -19.20 -4.48 -16.65
C GLU A 171 -18.21 -5.20 -15.72
N LEU A 172 -18.26 -6.52 -15.69
CA LEU A 172 -17.38 -7.38 -14.87
C LEU A 172 -15.89 -7.08 -15.07
N LYS A 173 -15.48 -6.75 -16.30
CA LYS A 173 -14.09 -6.44 -16.63
C LYS A 173 -13.56 -5.19 -15.91
N GLU A 174 -14.45 -4.27 -15.55
CA GLU A 174 -14.14 -3.00 -14.90
C GLU A 174 -13.86 -3.15 -13.39
N LEU A 175 -14.07 -4.33 -12.81
CA LEU A 175 -13.73 -4.63 -11.42
C LEU A 175 -12.23 -4.87 -11.20
N ASN A 176 -11.51 -5.29 -12.25
CA ASN A 176 -10.12 -5.71 -12.13
C ASN A 176 -9.21 -4.56 -11.68
N GLY A 177 -8.39 -4.81 -10.66
CA GLY A 177 -7.42 -3.84 -10.15
C GLY A 177 -8.02 -2.66 -9.39
N LYS A 178 -9.32 -2.72 -9.04
CA LYS A 178 -9.98 -1.74 -8.20
C LYS A 178 -10.16 -2.26 -6.78
N GLU A 179 -10.33 -1.32 -5.85
CA GLU A 179 -10.89 -1.63 -4.55
C GLU A 179 -12.40 -1.88 -4.70
N LEU A 180 -12.90 -2.97 -4.12
CA LEU A 180 -14.29 -3.38 -4.25
C LEU A 180 -14.98 -3.35 -2.88
N MET A 181 -16.14 -2.70 -2.80
CA MET A 181 -17.10 -2.87 -1.71
C MET A 181 -18.08 -3.97 -2.11
N VAL A 182 -17.97 -5.12 -1.46
CA VAL A 182 -18.70 -6.34 -1.80
C VAL A 182 -19.73 -6.62 -0.72
N PHE A 183 -21.01 -6.63 -1.10
CA PHE A 183 -22.12 -7.05 -0.26
C PHE A 183 -22.39 -8.54 -0.47
N TYR A 184 -22.56 -9.28 0.62
CA TYR A 184 -22.89 -10.70 0.59
C TYR A 184 -23.60 -11.14 1.87
N SER A 185 -24.26 -12.30 1.85
CA SER A 185 -25.02 -12.78 3.02
C SER A 185 -24.76 -14.26 3.38
N ILE A 186 -24.21 -15.04 2.46
CA ILE A 186 -23.91 -16.45 2.69
C ILE A 186 -22.51 -16.77 2.20
N THR A 187 -21.85 -17.71 2.86
CA THR A 187 -20.53 -18.21 2.48
C THR A 187 -20.50 -19.74 2.55
N THR A 188 -19.61 -20.36 1.77
CA THR A 188 -19.28 -21.78 1.92
C THR A 188 -18.42 -22.00 3.16
N ARG A 189 -18.28 -23.26 3.59
CA ARG A 189 -17.38 -23.67 4.67
C ARG A 189 -15.94 -24.00 4.20
N SER A 190 -15.56 -23.58 2.98
CA SER A 190 -14.21 -23.80 2.46
C SER A 190 -13.21 -22.82 3.07
N LEU A 191 -11.92 -23.07 2.86
CA LEU A 191 -10.84 -22.14 3.17
C LEU A 191 -10.06 -21.85 1.88
N PRO A 192 -10.15 -20.63 1.31
CA PRO A 192 -10.99 -19.52 1.77
C PRO A 192 -12.51 -19.78 1.58
N PRO A 193 -13.37 -19.15 2.39
CA PRO A 193 -14.80 -19.12 2.15
C PRO A 193 -15.12 -18.51 0.79
N GLN A 194 -16.16 -19.03 0.15
CA GLN A 194 -16.65 -18.55 -1.14
C GLN A 194 -18.04 -17.99 -1.03
N THR A 195 -18.36 -16.93 -1.77
CA THR A 195 -19.68 -16.28 -1.72
C THR A 195 -20.16 -15.81 -3.08
N PRO A 196 -21.46 -15.95 -3.42
CA PRO A 196 -22.09 -15.17 -4.47
C PRO A 196 -22.42 -13.76 -3.94
N PRO A 197 -21.82 -12.68 -4.49
CA PRO A 197 -22.13 -11.33 -4.04
C PRO A 197 -23.57 -10.92 -4.39
N THR A 198 -24.21 -10.19 -3.48
CA THR A 198 -25.53 -9.58 -3.70
C THR A 198 -25.43 -8.25 -4.42
N LYS A 199 -24.31 -7.54 -4.27
CA LYS A 199 -23.96 -6.30 -4.98
C LYS A 199 -22.46 -6.07 -4.89
N ILE A 200 -21.86 -5.51 -5.94
CA ILE A 200 -20.48 -5.02 -5.90
C ILE A 200 -20.47 -3.56 -6.33
N ILE A 201 -19.78 -2.74 -5.54
CA ILE A 201 -19.46 -1.36 -5.89
C ILE A 201 -17.95 -1.27 -6.08
N ALA A 202 -17.52 -0.97 -7.29
CA ALA A 202 -16.13 -0.62 -7.57
C ALA A 202 -15.87 0.80 -7.07
N LEU A 203 -15.00 0.90 -6.08
CA LEU A 203 -14.56 2.18 -5.54
C LEU A 203 -13.57 2.79 -6.52
N ASP A 204 -13.62 4.11 -6.63
CA ASP A 204 -12.51 4.79 -7.26
C ASP A 204 -11.31 4.58 -6.34
N ASN A 205 -10.15 4.34 -6.94
CA ASN A 205 -8.93 4.22 -6.15
C ASN A 205 -8.88 5.45 -5.25
N ALA A 206 -8.68 5.26 -3.96
CA ALA A 206 -8.14 6.29 -3.11
C ALA A 206 -6.73 6.58 -3.63
N THR A 207 -6.65 7.22 -4.80
CA THR A 207 -5.56 8.09 -5.12
C THR A 207 -5.59 9.11 -4.01
N VAL A 208 -4.60 8.99 -3.13
CA VAL A 208 -3.98 10.16 -2.52
C VAL A 208 -4.09 11.27 -3.54
N GLU A 209 -4.91 12.27 -3.25
CA GLU A 209 -4.91 13.52 -3.99
C GLU A 209 -3.49 14.09 -3.86
N ALA A 210 -2.59 13.69 -4.76
CA ALA A 210 -1.79 14.69 -5.41
C ALA A 210 -2.80 15.53 -6.21
N PRO A 211 -2.73 16.87 -6.12
CA PRO A 211 -3.80 17.76 -6.56
C PRO A 211 -4.25 17.41 -7.97
N GLU A 212 -5.57 17.39 -8.16
CA GLU A 212 -6.21 17.38 -9.46
C GLU A 212 -5.51 18.39 -10.38
N VAL A 213 -4.95 17.89 -11.47
CA VAL A 213 -4.90 18.66 -12.71
C VAL A 213 -6.02 18.09 -13.54
N GLU A 214 -6.97 18.94 -13.89
CA GLU A 214 -8.15 18.64 -14.68
C GLU A 214 -7.82 17.73 -15.89
N PRO A 215 -8.74 16.84 -16.31
CA PRO A 215 -8.54 16.05 -17.50
C PRO A 215 -8.63 16.97 -18.71
N GLU A 216 -7.48 17.50 -19.15
CA GLU A 216 -7.38 17.94 -20.54
C GLU A 216 -7.69 16.73 -21.41
N GLU A 217 -8.67 16.94 -22.30
CA GLU A 217 -9.12 16.02 -23.32
C GLU A 217 -7.92 15.29 -23.93
N LYS A 218 -7.98 13.96 -24.03
CA LYS A 218 -7.00 13.20 -24.80
C LYS A 218 -6.86 13.85 -26.18
N PRO A 219 -5.73 14.46 -26.55
CA PRO A 219 -5.36 14.46 -27.94
C PRO A 219 -4.84 13.04 -28.17
N GLU A 220 -5.54 12.28 -28.99
CA GLU A 220 -4.87 11.23 -29.75
C GLU A 220 -3.81 11.89 -30.63
N VAL A 221 -2.61 12.15 -30.10
CA VAL A 221 -1.44 12.47 -30.92
C VAL A 221 -0.18 12.01 -30.20
N SER A 222 0.46 10.99 -30.79
CA SER A 222 1.91 10.74 -30.77
C SER A 222 2.72 11.92 -30.23
N THR A 223 3.34 11.77 -29.06
CA THR A 223 4.49 12.62 -28.71
C THR A 223 5.58 11.76 -28.11
N GLY A 224 6.70 11.68 -28.82
CA GLY A 224 7.84 10.87 -28.42
C GLY A 224 8.52 11.47 -27.19
N LEU A 225 9.46 10.72 -26.61
CA LEU A 225 10.36 11.19 -25.55
C LEU A 225 10.96 12.59 -25.83
N GLN A 226 11.15 12.93 -27.11
CA GLN A 226 11.63 14.24 -27.58
C GLN A 226 10.69 15.39 -27.23
N ASP A 227 9.37 15.18 -27.28
CA ASP A 227 8.37 16.21 -27.00
C ASP A 227 8.25 16.46 -25.50
N ILE A 228 8.38 15.41 -24.68
CA ILE A 228 8.46 15.54 -23.21
C ILE A 228 9.65 16.42 -22.83
N ILE A 229 10.82 16.18 -23.44
CA ILE A 229 12.03 16.95 -23.21
C ILE A 229 11.88 18.38 -23.77
N ALA A 230 11.31 18.55 -24.95
CA ALA A 230 11.10 19.86 -25.55
C ALA A 230 10.18 20.75 -24.70
N ASN A 231 9.13 20.17 -24.11
CA ASN A 231 8.13 20.92 -23.34
C ASN A 231 8.55 21.19 -21.88
N ASP A 232 9.36 20.32 -21.28
CA ASP A 232 9.80 20.47 -19.89
C ASP A 232 11.32 20.29 -19.79
N HIS A 233 12.05 21.39 -19.99
CA HIS A 233 13.49 21.47 -19.76
C HIS A 233 13.91 22.90 -19.40
N TYR A 234 15.15 23.04 -18.96
CA TYR A 234 15.82 24.35 -18.92
C TYR A 234 17.32 24.18 -19.06
N MET A 235 18.02 25.28 -19.34
CA MET A 235 19.47 25.29 -19.45
C MET A 235 20.12 25.70 -18.12
N LYS A 236 21.10 24.93 -17.65
CA LYS A 236 21.94 25.25 -16.50
C LYS A 236 23.40 25.08 -16.87
N ASN A 237 24.19 26.14 -16.75
CA ASN A 237 25.62 26.15 -17.11
C ASN A 237 25.88 25.63 -18.55
N GLY A 238 24.97 25.90 -19.49
CA GLY A 238 25.07 25.41 -20.87
C GLY A 238 24.58 23.97 -21.10
N VAL A 239 24.16 23.27 -20.05
CA VAL A 239 23.67 21.88 -20.12
C VAL A 239 22.16 21.85 -19.99
N LYS A 240 21.51 21.03 -20.82
CA LYS A 240 20.05 20.85 -20.78
C LYS A 240 19.69 19.96 -19.60
N MET A 241 18.79 20.45 -18.75
CA MET A 241 18.28 19.77 -17.58
C MET A 241 16.86 19.28 -17.87
N ILE A 242 16.62 17.98 -17.69
CA ILE A 242 15.37 17.28 -18.06
C ILE A 242 14.70 16.65 -16.82
N PRO A 243 13.36 16.51 -16.79
CA PRO A 243 12.61 16.03 -15.64
C PRO A 243 12.81 14.53 -15.47
N LEU A 244 13.55 14.15 -14.44
CA LEU A 244 13.97 12.77 -14.17
C LEU A 244 12.79 11.79 -14.21
N ARG A 245 11.72 12.12 -13.48
CA ARG A 245 10.59 11.20 -13.27
C ARG A 245 9.88 10.86 -14.57
N ILE A 246 9.42 11.87 -15.29
CA ILE A 246 8.59 11.68 -16.49
C ILE A 246 9.41 11.00 -17.59
N VAL A 247 10.66 11.43 -17.77
CA VAL A 247 11.59 10.83 -18.74
C VAL A 247 11.85 9.35 -18.42
N ALA A 248 12.15 9.03 -17.16
CA ALA A 248 12.45 7.66 -16.75
C ALA A 248 11.21 6.75 -16.80
N GLU A 249 10.06 7.22 -16.32
CA GLU A 249 8.79 6.47 -16.34
C GLU A 249 8.30 6.23 -17.78
N HIS A 250 8.50 7.19 -18.70
CA HIS A 250 8.22 6.99 -20.12
C HIS A 250 9.09 5.89 -20.75
N LEU A 251 10.33 5.73 -20.26
CA LEU A 251 11.24 4.65 -20.65
C LEU A 251 11.01 3.35 -19.85
N GLY A 252 9.95 3.27 -19.03
CA GLY A 252 9.57 2.08 -18.26
C GLY A 252 10.23 1.94 -16.89
N TYR A 253 11.09 2.88 -16.47
CA TYR A 253 11.73 2.84 -15.16
C TYR A 253 10.76 3.24 -14.03
N HIS A 254 10.89 2.59 -12.88
CA HIS A 254 10.24 3.02 -11.63
C HIS A 254 11.12 4.04 -10.90
N VAL A 255 10.52 5.17 -10.49
CA VAL A 255 11.22 6.24 -9.75
C VAL A 255 10.68 6.39 -8.34
N LEU A 256 11.45 5.95 -7.35
CA LEU A 256 11.15 6.07 -5.93
C LEU A 256 11.88 7.27 -5.32
N SER A 257 11.14 8.20 -4.70
CA SER A 257 11.74 9.33 -4.00
C SER A 257 12.37 8.88 -2.68
N GLN A 258 13.58 9.35 -2.39
CA GLN A 258 14.30 9.03 -1.16
C GLN A 258 14.57 10.31 -0.36
N PRO A 259 13.57 10.84 0.38
CA PRO A 259 13.69 12.12 1.08
C PRO A 259 14.79 12.12 2.15
N LYS A 260 15.01 10.98 2.83
CA LYS A 260 16.05 10.82 3.87
C LYS A 260 17.47 11.10 3.37
N VAL A 261 17.74 10.86 2.09
CA VAL A 261 19.04 11.10 1.46
C VAL A 261 19.01 12.23 0.43
N ASN A 262 17.92 13.00 0.39
CA ASN A 262 17.66 14.03 -0.61
C ASN A 262 17.85 13.53 -2.05
N GLY A 263 17.26 12.37 -2.36
CA GLY A 263 17.56 11.65 -3.60
C GLY A 263 16.36 10.98 -4.24
N ALA A 264 16.66 10.15 -5.24
CA ALA A 264 15.73 9.27 -5.91
C ALA A 264 16.44 7.96 -6.30
N LEU A 265 15.70 6.85 -6.26
CA LEU A 265 16.10 5.55 -6.75
C LEU A 265 15.33 5.28 -8.05
N VAL A 266 16.04 5.02 -9.14
CA VAL A 266 15.46 4.74 -10.47
C VAL A 266 15.80 3.30 -10.83
N THR A 267 14.81 2.47 -11.12
CA THR A 267 15.01 1.03 -11.35
C THR A 267 14.22 0.51 -12.54
N LEU A 268 14.88 -0.32 -13.35
CA LEU A 268 14.26 -1.14 -14.40
C LEU A 268 15.01 -2.48 -14.45
N ASP A 269 14.31 -3.58 -14.20
CA ASP A 269 14.88 -4.94 -14.13
C ASP A 269 16.17 -5.04 -13.27
N ASN A 270 17.32 -5.17 -13.92
CA ASN A 270 18.65 -5.31 -13.31
C ASN A 270 19.43 -3.98 -13.26
N SER A 271 18.84 -2.88 -13.72
CA SER A 271 19.42 -1.55 -13.71
C SER A 271 18.89 -0.75 -12.52
N SER A 272 19.81 -0.25 -11.70
CA SER A 272 19.49 0.59 -10.54
C SER A 272 20.40 1.81 -10.49
N PHE A 273 19.77 2.99 -10.49
CA PHE A 273 20.43 4.28 -10.32
C PHE A 273 20.06 4.90 -8.97
N THR A 274 21.07 5.25 -8.18
CA THR A 274 20.87 5.99 -6.92
C THR A 274 21.35 7.42 -7.11
N ILE A 275 20.40 8.36 -7.09
CA ILE A 275 20.63 9.77 -7.42
C ILE A 275 20.48 10.60 -6.16
N LYS A 276 21.41 11.52 -5.92
CA LYS A 276 21.34 12.50 -4.84
C LYS A 276 21.33 13.91 -5.42
N ARG A 277 20.37 14.73 -5.00
CA ARG A 277 20.26 16.12 -5.47
C ARG A 277 21.38 16.97 -4.88
N GLY A 278 21.95 17.84 -5.70
CA GLY A 278 23.11 18.67 -5.38
C GLY A 278 24.45 17.93 -5.44
N ASP A 279 24.43 16.60 -5.62
CA ASP A 279 25.63 15.79 -5.82
C ASP A 279 25.78 15.50 -7.31
N ASN A 280 26.98 15.70 -7.85
CA ASN A 280 27.24 15.36 -9.25
C ASN A 280 27.53 13.86 -9.43
N MET A 281 27.64 13.08 -8.36
CA MET A 281 27.83 11.65 -8.42
C MET A 281 26.51 10.89 -8.26
N TYR A 282 26.37 9.79 -8.98
CA TYR A 282 25.26 8.85 -8.80
C TYR A 282 25.77 7.41 -8.83
N GLY A 283 25.07 6.53 -8.13
CA GLY A 283 25.31 5.10 -8.18
C GLY A 283 24.64 4.50 -9.41
N TYR A 284 25.32 3.59 -10.11
CA TYR A 284 24.76 2.73 -11.15
C TYR A 284 25.25 1.31 -10.94
N ASN A 285 24.37 0.38 -10.57
CA ASN A 285 24.70 -1.03 -10.33
C ASN A 285 25.98 -1.23 -9.49
N LYS A 286 26.04 -0.55 -8.34
CA LYS A 286 27.17 -0.54 -7.38
C LYS A 286 28.47 0.12 -7.88
N SER A 287 28.49 0.66 -9.10
CA SER A 287 29.53 1.57 -9.59
C SER A 287 29.13 3.02 -9.35
N ILE A 288 30.08 3.94 -9.36
CA ILE A 288 29.81 5.37 -9.26
C ILE A 288 30.09 6.03 -10.60
N ARG A 289 29.15 6.85 -11.07
CA ARG A 289 29.26 7.67 -12.27
C ARG A 289 28.95 9.12 -11.92
N LYS A 290 29.12 10.01 -12.90
CA LYS A 290 29.03 11.45 -12.72
C LYS A 290 28.07 12.07 -13.74
N PHE A 291 27.21 12.97 -13.27
CA PHE A 291 26.44 13.89 -14.11
C PHE A 291 27.33 15.04 -14.57
N GLU A 292 27.11 15.53 -15.79
CA GLU A 292 27.72 16.79 -16.23
C GLU A 292 27.34 17.96 -15.30
N VAL A 293 26.05 18.05 -14.93
CA VAL A 293 25.52 19.01 -13.95
C VAL A 293 24.74 18.29 -12.86
N ALA A 294 25.02 18.64 -11.60
CA ALA A 294 24.37 18.03 -10.45
C ALA A 294 22.83 18.17 -10.51
N PRO A 295 22.07 17.11 -10.18
CA PRO A 295 20.62 17.14 -10.19
C PRO A 295 20.09 18.17 -9.20
N GLU A 296 18.99 18.83 -9.54
CA GLU A 296 18.37 19.82 -8.66
C GLU A 296 16.87 19.61 -8.54
N LEU A 297 16.33 20.07 -7.42
CA LEU A 297 14.91 20.19 -7.23
C LEU A 297 14.47 21.57 -7.68
N LYS A 298 13.55 21.65 -8.64
CA LYS A 298 12.92 22.90 -9.07
C LYS A 298 11.41 22.72 -8.99
N GLY A 299 10.77 23.52 -8.13
CA GLY A 299 9.39 23.25 -7.71
C GLY A 299 9.30 21.89 -7.00
N MET A 300 8.49 20.98 -7.55
CA MET A 300 8.33 19.61 -7.03
C MET A 300 9.03 18.55 -7.90
N LYS A 301 9.76 18.95 -8.95
CA LYS A 301 10.38 18.05 -9.93
C LYS A 301 11.90 18.00 -9.75
N THR A 302 12.45 16.79 -9.82
CA THR A 302 13.91 16.59 -9.88
C THR A 302 14.34 16.66 -11.33
N TYR A 303 15.29 17.53 -11.63
CA TYR A 303 15.89 17.64 -12.94
C TYR A 303 17.30 17.08 -12.92
N VAL A 304 17.66 16.33 -13.95
CA VAL A 304 18.98 15.76 -14.18
C VAL A 304 19.53 16.28 -15.49
N SER A 305 20.84 16.21 -15.66
CA SER A 305 21.50 16.55 -16.91
C SER A 305 21.09 15.57 -18.04
N GLU A 306 20.99 16.06 -19.28
CA GLU A 306 20.53 15.29 -20.45
C GLU A 306 21.43 14.09 -20.80
N ASP A 307 22.71 14.11 -20.42
CA ASP A 307 23.63 12.95 -20.50
C ASP A 307 23.08 11.70 -19.80
N PHE A 308 22.24 11.88 -18.77
CA PHE A 308 21.58 10.78 -18.09
C PHE A 308 20.60 10.01 -18.99
N LEU A 309 20.01 10.68 -19.99
CA LEU A 309 19.08 10.07 -20.92
C LEU A 309 19.72 8.93 -21.71
N GLU A 310 20.97 9.11 -22.15
CA GLU A 310 21.70 8.09 -22.92
C GLU A 310 21.81 6.78 -22.14
N LEU A 311 21.92 6.87 -20.81
CA LEU A 311 22.04 5.72 -19.93
C LEU A 311 20.72 5.00 -19.67
N LEU A 312 19.61 5.75 -19.72
CA LEU A 312 18.28 5.18 -19.60
C LEU A 312 17.89 4.43 -20.88
N ILE A 313 18.35 4.88 -22.06
CA ILE A 313 18.06 4.27 -23.36
C ILE A 313 18.95 3.05 -23.66
N GLN A 314 20.16 2.99 -23.10
CA GLN A 314 21.13 1.93 -23.38
C GLN A 314 20.87 0.59 -22.66
N ASN A 315 19.86 0.49 -21.79
CA ASN A 315 19.52 -0.72 -21.05
C ASN A 315 18.10 -1.20 -21.33
#